data_AF-A0A6N9YN37-F1
#
_entry.id   AF-A0A6N9YN37-F1
#
_cell.length_a   1.000
_cell.length_b   1.000
_cell.length_c   1.000
_cell.angle_alpha   90.00
_cell.angle_beta   90.00
_cell.angle_gamma   90.00
#
_symmetry.space_group_name_H-M   'P 1'
#
loop_
_entity.id
_entity.type
_entity.pdbx_description
1 polymer ?
#
loop_
_entity_poly.entity_id
_entity_poly.type
_entity_poly.pdbx_seq_one_letter_code
_entity_poly.pdbx_strand_id
1 'polypeptide(L)'
;MSASERVSSKTDLVLHPANTARWVLPVLIPLVAVLIMHVVLEPGGWADVLDTVTSAVLWGSVLVAGLITVVLSILAFTAVRDGSGGGPARAPASQTWIAVAVVGYLILLTSVSGRIRPLPVFESLEHHWQGKVLDLLWLAILFGILHRWARTEAGLRWRIEPGSARPAVILVAGVFVLFVGLTVLSVGADAGSAEAVSAERFAYNATIPNLTEEFIWRGAMLAVFARVFSASRTVLGAPVGWGIVITSVIFGLGHTILIDLSGNWSVNVAGGIFATVMGLLLGWIWARTGSIWPAFLLHCAPEVGLDIGMILMG
;
A
#
# COMPACT_ATOMS: atom_id res chain seq x y z
N MET A 1 16.92 -7.36 45.88
CA MET A 1 16.38 -7.39 44.51
C MET A 1 15.32 -8.48 44.43
N SER A 2 14.05 -8.08 44.47
CA SER A 2 12.93 -9.03 44.52
C SER A 2 12.73 -9.69 43.15
N ALA A 3 12.09 -10.85 43.12
CA ALA A 3 11.74 -11.53 41.87
C ALA A 3 10.79 -10.71 40.97
N SER A 4 10.11 -9.67 41.48
CA SER A 4 9.24 -8.81 40.66
C SER A 4 9.99 -7.75 39.85
N GLU A 5 11.19 -7.33 40.27
CA GLU A 5 12.04 -6.41 39.49
C GLU A 5 12.66 -7.08 38.25
N ARG A 6 12.78 -8.42 38.26
CA ARG A 6 13.34 -9.20 37.13
C ARG A 6 12.34 -9.49 36.01
N VAL A 7 11.04 -9.34 36.26
CA VAL A 7 9.99 -9.59 35.25
C VAL A 7 9.72 -8.34 34.41
N SER A 8 10.04 -7.15 34.91
CA SER A 8 9.78 -5.87 34.21
C SER A 8 10.85 -5.47 33.17
N SER A 9 11.95 -6.23 33.02
CA SER A 9 13.06 -5.86 32.12
C SER A 9 13.22 -6.74 30.87
N LYS A 10 12.23 -7.61 30.59
CA LYS A 10 12.23 -8.49 29.40
C LYS A 10 10.88 -8.53 28.69
N THR A 11 10.17 -7.40 28.61
CA THR A 11 9.34 -7.17 27.44
C THR A 11 10.32 -7.04 26.28
N ASP A 12 10.46 -8.09 25.47
CA ASP A 12 11.09 -7.97 24.15
C ASP A 12 10.38 -6.82 23.44
N LEU A 13 10.97 -5.61 23.48
CA LEU A 13 10.43 -4.44 22.81
C LEU A 13 10.37 -4.80 21.33
N VAL A 14 9.16 -5.09 20.85
CA VAL A 14 8.92 -5.42 19.45
C VAL A 14 9.55 -4.31 18.61
N LEU A 15 10.56 -4.68 17.82
CA LEU A 15 11.26 -3.73 16.94
C LEU A 15 10.24 -3.19 15.94
N HIS A 16 9.93 -1.90 16.09
CA HIS A 16 8.98 -1.18 15.24
C HIS A 16 9.76 -0.31 14.24
N PRO A 17 9.28 -0.10 12.99
CA PRO A 17 9.98 0.72 12.00
C PRO A 17 10.34 2.13 12.50
N ALA A 18 9.48 2.72 13.31
CA ALA A 18 9.69 4.05 13.94
C ALA A 18 10.67 4.06 15.13
N ASN A 19 11.08 2.90 15.65
CA ASN A 19 11.94 2.80 16.83
C ASN A 19 13.34 2.26 16.51
N THR A 20 13.62 1.94 15.24
CA THR A 20 14.91 1.37 14.81
C THR A 20 15.19 1.69 13.35
N ALA A 21 16.45 1.99 13.04
CA ALA A 21 16.92 2.22 11.67
C ALA A 21 17.52 0.96 11.03
N ARG A 22 17.54 -0.19 11.74
CA ARG A 22 18.21 -1.43 11.28
C ARG A 22 17.74 -1.95 9.92
N TRP A 23 16.52 -1.60 9.51
CA TRP A 23 15.92 -2.01 8.25
C TRP A 23 16.18 -1.03 7.11
N VAL A 24 16.54 0.23 7.38
CA VAL A 24 16.58 1.32 6.39
C VAL A 24 17.57 1.03 5.25
N LEU A 25 18.82 0.69 5.56
CA LEU A 25 19.82 0.38 4.53
C LEU A 25 19.56 -0.98 3.86
N PRO A 26 19.26 -2.07 4.59
CA PRO A 26 19.01 -3.37 3.96
C PRO A 26 17.90 -3.37 2.92
N VAL A 27 16.81 -2.61 3.11
CA VAL A 27 15.72 -2.57 2.12
C VAL A 27 16.11 -1.91 0.79
N LEU A 28 17.26 -1.20 0.73
CA LEU A 28 17.78 -0.63 -0.52
C LEU A 28 18.54 -1.66 -1.37
N ILE A 29 18.93 -2.81 -0.81
CA ILE A 29 19.75 -3.81 -1.50
C ILE A 29 19.15 -4.23 -2.85
N PRO A 30 17.84 -4.56 -2.96
CA PRO A 30 17.25 -4.96 -4.24
C PRO A 30 17.32 -3.85 -5.29
N LEU A 31 17.10 -2.60 -4.89
CA LEU A 31 17.16 -1.45 -5.79
C LEU A 31 18.59 -1.19 -6.28
N VAL A 32 19.57 -1.22 -5.36
CA VAL A 32 21.00 -1.08 -5.71
C VAL A 32 21.43 -2.20 -6.65
N ALA A 33 20.97 -3.43 -6.43
CA ALA A 33 21.27 -4.55 -7.32
C ALA A 33 20.75 -4.30 -8.74
N VAL A 34 19.52 -3.80 -8.90
CA VAL A 34 18.97 -3.47 -10.24
C VAL A 34 19.74 -2.33 -10.91
N LEU A 35 20.13 -1.29 -10.16
CA LEU A 35 20.98 -0.22 -10.69
C LEU A 35 22.34 -0.74 -11.17
N ILE A 36 22.96 -1.67 -10.43
CA ILE A 36 24.20 -2.34 -10.86
C ILE A 36 23.96 -3.19 -12.12
N MET A 37 22.84 -3.92 -12.18
CA MET A 37 22.50 -4.72 -13.36
C MET A 37 22.34 -3.86 -14.61
N HIS A 38 21.79 -2.66 -14.50
CA HIS A 38 21.74 -1.69 -15.61
C HIS A 38 23.14 -1.28 -16.10
N VAL A 39 24.10 -1.05 -15.19
CA VAL A 39 25.51 -0.77 -15.56
C VAL A 39 26.11 -1.94 -16.37
N VAL A 40 25.80 -3.17 -15.99
CA VAL A 40 26.42 -4.38 -16.54
C VAL A 40 25.77 -4.79 -17.87
N LEU A 41 24.43 -4.76 -17.93
CA LEU A 41 23.67 -5.26 -19.08
C LEU A 41 23.45 -4.18 -20.15
N GLU A 42 23.35 -2.91 -19.77
CA GLU A 42 23.10 -1.79 -20.67
C GLU A 42 24.05 -0.61 -20.41
N PRO A 43 25.37 -0.74 -20.64
CA PRO A 43 26.36 0.28 -20.26
C PRO A 43 26.11 1.68 -20.85
N GLY A 44 25.36 1.77 -21.96
CA GLY A 44 24.97 3.04 -22.61
C GLY A 44 23.59 3.58 -22.23
N GLY A 45 22.77 2.83 -21.48
CA GLY A 45 21.39 3.19 -21.13
C GLY A 45 21.25 4.08 -19.89
N TRP A 46 22.36 4.56 -19.33
CA TRP A 46 22.35 5.25 -18.04
C TRP A 46 21.57 6.57 -18.03
N ALA A 47 21.52 7.30 -19.15
CA ALA A 47 20.72 8.51 -19.23
C ALA A 47 19.22 8.20 -18.98
N ASP A 48 18.69 7.17 -19.63
CA ASP A 48 17.30 6.76 -19.50
C ASP A 48 17.00 6.20 -18.08
N VAL A 49 17.96 5.49 -17.48
CA VAL A 49 17.83 5.03 -16.08
C VAL A 49 17.79 6.22 -15.12
N LEU A 50 18.64 7.24 -15.32
CA LEU A 50 18.61 8.45 -14.50
C LEU A 50 17.31 9.24 -14.68
N ASP A 51 16.79 9.33 -15.90
CA ASP A 51 15.54 10.03 -16.19
C ASP A 51 14.34 9.34 -15.52
N THR A 52 14.25 8.01 -15.59
CA THR A 52 13.19 7.24 -14.92
C THR A 52 13.30 7.32 -13.39
N VAL A 53 14.51 7.23 -12.82
CA VAL A 53 14.73 7.40 -11.38
C VAL A 53 14.38 8.81 -10.93
N THR A 54 14.77 9.84 -11.69
CA THR A 54 14.46 11.24 -11.37
C THR A 54 12.95 11.47 -11.39
N SER A 55 12.28 10.98 -12.43
CA SER A 55 10.83 11.03 -12.58
C SER A 55 10.11 10.34 -11.43
N ALA A 56 10.59 9.17 -11.02
CA ALA A 56 10.08 8.44 -9.86
C ALA A 56 10.30 9.22 -8.55
N VAL A 57 11.47 9.80 -8.32
CA VAL A 57 11.73 10.60 -7.12
C VAL A 57 10.82 11.83 -7.07
N LEU A 58 10.60 12.51 -8.20
CA LEU A 58 9.68 13.65 -8.28
C LEU A 58 8.25 13.24 -7.94
N TRP A 59 7.75 12.16 -8.55
CA TRP A 59 6.41 11.64 -8.24
C TRP A 59 6.25 11.20 -6.78
N GLY A 60 7.24 10.48 -6.24
CA GLY A 60 7.25 10.08 -4.83
C GLY A 60 7.27 11.30 -3.91
N SER A 61 8.01 12.36 -4.27
CA SER A 61 8.05 13.61 -3.50
C SER A 61 6.71 14.34 -3.49
N VAL A 62 5.95 14.31 -4.59
CA VAL A 62 4.57 14.83 -4.63
C VAL A 62 3.67 14.07 -3.64
N LEU A 63 3.79 12.73 -3.59
CA LEU A 63 3.03 11.93 -2.62
C LEU A 63 3.44 12.19 -1.17
N VAL A 64 4.74 12.38 -0.90
CA VAL A 64 5.24 12.75 0.44
C VAL A 64 4.72 14.13 0.86
N ALA A 65 4.69 15.10 -0.06
CA ALA A 65 4.11 16.42 0.21
C ALA A 65 2.59 16.31 0.50
N GLY A 66 1.88 15.47 -0.26
CA GLY A 66 0.48 15.13 0.00
C GLY A 66 0.28 14.49 1.39
N LEU A 67 1.15 13.56 1.77
CA LEU A 67 1.14 12.92 3.08
C LEU A 67 1.27 13.94 4.21
N ILE A 68 2.27 14.82 4.12
CA ILE A 68 2.49 15.88 5.11
C ILE A 68 1.25 16.79 5.19
N THR A 69 0.69 17.17 4.05
CA THR A 69 -0.50 18.02 3.99
C THR A 69 -1.72 17.39 4.66
N VAL A 70 -1.98 16.10 4.39
CA VAL A 70 -3.10 15.35 4.99
C VAL A 70 -2.90 15.21 6.50
N VAL A 71 -1.69 14.87 6.95
CA VAL A 71 -1.35 14.75 8.37
C VAL A 71 -1.55 16.08 9.09
N LEU A 72 -1.02 17.18 8.55
CA LEU A 72 -1.21 18.53 9.11
C LEU A 72 -2.69 18.90 9.17
N SER A 73 -3.45 18.60 8.13
CA SER A 73 -4.90 18.85 8.08
C SER A 73 -5.65 18.10 9.18
N ILE A 74 -5.31 16.83 9.42
CA ILE A 74 -5.91 16.03 10.49
C ILE A 74 -5.49 16.55 11.87
N LEU A 75 -4.24 16.93 12.06
CA LEU A 75 -3.77 17.52 13.32
C LEU A 75 -4.46 18.85 13.63
N ALA A 76 -4.65 19.70 12.62
CA ALA A 76 -5.39 20.95 12.73
C ALA A 76 -6.87 20.71 13.04
N PHE A 77 -7.53 19.84 12.27
CA PHE A 77 -8.94 19.48 12.47
C PHE A 77 -9.20 18.94 13.89
N THR A 78 -8.36 18.01 14.32
CA THR A 78 -8.47 17.43 15.67
C THR A 78 -8.18 18.48 16.74
N ALA A 79 -7.22 19.39 16.55
CA ALA A 79 -6.93 20.46 17.52
C ALA A 79 -8.12 21.41 17.71
N VAL A 80 -8.78 21.80 16.61
CA VAL A 80 -10.01 22.61 16.66
C VAL A 80 -11.13 21.87 17.40
N ARG A 81 -11.28 20.56 17.17
CA ARG A 81 -12.31 19.74 17.82
C ARG A 81 -12.06 19.52 19.32
N ASP A 82 -10.82 19.30 19.70
CA ASP A 82 -10.44 18.95 21.08
C ASP A 82 -10.29 20.20 21.98
N GLY A 83 -10.17 21.39 21.41
CA GLY A 83 -10.19 22.67 22.14
C GLY A 83 -11.49 22.93 22.92
N SER A 84 -12.53 22.10 22.72
CA SER A 84 -13.81 22.12 23.42
C SER A 84 -13.99 21.05 24.51
N GLY A 85 -13.02 20.16 24.74
CA GLY A 85 -13.12 19.15 25.80
C GLY A 85 -12.09 18.04 25.62
N GLY A 86 -11.34 17.74 26.70
CA GLY A 86 -10.19 16.83 26.75
C GLY A 86 -10.25 15.66 25.77
N GLY A 87 -9.63 15.86 24.61
CA GLY A 87 -9.53 14.84 23.57
C GLY A 87 -8.68 13.64 24.02
N PRO A 88 -8.75 12.52 23.29
CA PRO A 88 -7.92 11.35 23.58
C PRO A 88 -6.43 11.72 23.55
N ALA A 89 -5.64 11.03 24.37
CA ALA A 89 -4.20 11.23 24.44
C ALA A 89 -3.58 11.06 23.03
N ARG A 90 -2.94 12.13 22.53
CA ARG A 90 -2.19 12.09 21.26
C ARG A 90 -0.81 11.52 21.47
N ALA A 91 -0.30 10.82 20.46
CA ALA A 91 1.11 10.50 20.40
C ALA A 91 1.96 11.80 20.45
N PRO A 92 3.14 11.77 21.07
CA PRO A 92 4.07 12.90 21.04
C PRO A 92 4.36 13.33 19.60
N ALA A 93 4.48 14.64 19.38
CA ALA A 93 4.73 15.20 18.05
C ALA A 93 5.95 14.57 17.36
N SER A 94 7.00 14.24 18.12
CA SER A 94 8.20 13.55 17.62
C SER A 94 7.88 12.18 17.04
N GLN A 95 7.01 11.39 17.68
CA GLN A 95 6.61 10.08 17.18
C GLN A 95 5.78 10.18 15.89
N THR A 96 4.92 11.20 15.79
CA THR A 96 4.17 11.49 14.57
C THR A 96 5.09 11.77 13.40
N TRP A 97 6.07 12.65 13.57
CA TRP A 97 6.98 13.01 12.48
C TRP A 97 7.96 11.89 12.13
N ILE A 98 8.36 11.04 13.08
CA ILE A 98 9.10 9.82 12.76
C ILE A 98 8.23 8.88 11.92
N ALA A 99 6.95 8.68 12.27
CA ALA A 99 6.04 7.87 11.46
C ALA A 99 5.86 8.44 10.04
N VAL A 100 5.71 9.76 9.91
CA VAL A 100 5.65 10.45 8.60
C VAL A 100 6.93 10.22 7.80
N ALA A 101 8.11 10.32 8.42
CA ALA A 101 9.38 10.08 7.75
C ALA A 101 9.54 8.62 7.31
N VAL A 102 9.14 7.66 8.15
CA VAL A 102 9.13 6.22 7.79
C VAL A 102 8.21 5.97 6.60
N VAL A 103 6.98 6.47 6.64
CA VAL A 103 6.02 6.28 5.54
C VAL A 103 6.49 7.00 4.28
N GLY A 104 7.03 8.21 4.40
CA GLY A 104 7.58 8.95 3.26
C GLY A 104 8.77 8.22 2.62
N TYR A 105 9.63 7.59 3.42
CA TYR A 105 10.69 6.73 2.90
C TYR A 105 10.14 5.52 2.14
N LEU A 106 9.12 4.86 2.67
CA LEU A 106 8.47 3.73 1.98
C LEU A 106 7.77 4.17 0.68
N ILE A 107 7.17 5.37 0.64
CA ILE A 107 6.59 5.97 -0.57
C ILE A 107 7.66 6.20 -1.64
N LEU A 108 8.81 6.75 -1.26
CA LEU A 108 9.93 6.96 -2.19
C LEU A 108 10.46 5.62 -2.71
N LEU A 109 10.57 4.61 -1.83
CA LEU A 109 11.06 3.29 -2.22
C LEU A 109 10.13 2.62 -3.24
N THR A 110 8.82 2.58 -2.99
CA THR A 110 7.85 2.03 -3.96
C THR A 110 7.70 2.86 -5.22
N SER A 111 7.92 4.19 -5.12
CA SER A 111 7.95 5.04 -6.29
C SER A 111 9.06 4.63 -7.25
N VAL A 112 10.29 4.49 -6.72
CA VAL A 112 11.46 4.17 -7.54
C VAL A 112 11.40 2.74 -8.06
N SER A 113 11.07 1.75 -7.23
CA SER A 113 10.92 0.37 -7.68
C SER A 113 9.86 0.23 -8.78
N GLY A 114 8.70 0.88 -8.63
CA GLY A 114 7.58 0.80 -9.57
C GLY A 114 7.77 1.57 -10.88
N ARG A 115 8.85 2.36 -11.03
CA ARG A 115 9.06 3.25 -12.19
C ARG A 115 10.46 3.22 -12.76
N ILE A 116 11.42 2.54 -12.11
CA ILE A 116 12.72 2.30 -12.70
C ILE A 116 12.56 1.53 -14.01
N ARG A 117 13.32 1.94 -15.02
CA ARG A 117 13.36 1.27 -16.33
C ARG A 117 13.47 -0.26 -16.16
N PRO A 118 12.60 -1.05 -16.82
CA PRO A 118 12.74 -2.50 -16.89
C PRO A 118 14.12 -2.90 -17.42
N LEU A 119 14.74 -3.93 -16.84
CA LEU A 119 15.86 -4.63 -17.46
C LEU A 119 15.36 -5.36 -18.72
N PRO A 120 16.22 -5.65 -19.71
CA PRO A 120 15.84 -6.30 -20.97
C PRO A 120 15.01 -7.58 -20.82
N VAL A 121 15.24 -8.35 -19.76
CA VAL A 121 14.50 -9.60 -19.46
C VAL A 121 13.01 -9.36 -19.14
N PHE A 122 12.63 -8.14 -18.77
CA PHE A 122 11.25 -7.75 -18.45
C PHE A 122 10.58 -6.92 -19.55
N GLU A 123 11.30 -6.49 -20.60
CA GLU A 123 10.75 -5.62 -21.65
C GLU A 123 9.67 -6.30 -22.50
N SER A 124 9.69 -7.63 -22.59
CA SER A 124 8.71 -8.39 -23.37
C SER A 124 7.39 -8.65 -22.65
N LEU A 125 7.26 -8.22 -21.38
CA LEU A 125 6.06 -8.43 -20.59
C LEU A 125 5.09 -7.27 -20.79
N GLU A 126 3.79 -7.55 -20.81
CA GLU A 126 2.73 -6.55 -20.95
C GLU A 126 2.72 -5.56 -19.76
N HIS A 127 3.08 -6.03 -18.57
CA HIS A 127 3.04 -5.24 -17.33
C HIS A 127 4.40 -5.10 -16.65
N HIS A 128 4.53 -4.12 -15.75
CA HIS A 128 5.78 -3.81 -15.05
C HIS A 128 6.08 -4.78 -13.89
N TRP A 129 6.32 -6.05 -14.20
CA TRP A 129 6.62 -7.09 -13.22
C TRP A 129 7.89 -6.79 -12.41
N GLN A 130 8.90 -6.18 -13.03
CA GLN A 130 10.15 -5.82 -12.36
C GLN A 130 9.89 -5.01 -11.10
N GLY A 131 9.09 -3.94 -11.18
CA GLY A 131 8.84 -3.07 -10.05
C GLY A 131 8.11 -3.78 -8.92
N LYS A 132 7.13 -4.62 -9.26
CA LYS A 132 6.38 -5.40 -8.26
C LYS A 132 7.25 -6.46 -7.58
N VAL A 133 8.15 -7.11 -8.32
CA VAL A 133 9.14 -8.03 -7.74
C VAL A 133 10.12 -7.29 -6.83
N LEU A 134 10.63 -6.14 -7.26
CA LEU A 134 11.51 -5.30 -6.42
C LEU A 134 10.82 -4.91 -5.12
N ASP A 135 9.54 -4.54 -5.20
CA ASP A 135 8.74 -4.21 -4.02
C ASP A 135 8.62 -5.39 -3.04
N LEU A 136 8.31 -6.58 -3.55
CA LEU A 136 8.27 -7.78 -2.72
C LEU A 136 9.63 -8.09 -2.08
N LEU A 137 10.73 -7.91 -2.81
CA LEU A 137 12.07 -8.21 -2.30
C LEU A 137 12.43 -7.30 -1.13
N TRP A 138 12.21 -5.99 -1.24
CA TRP A 138 12.52 -5.10 -0.12
C TRP A 138 11.53 -5.26 1.04
N LEU A 139 10.26 -5.57 0.76
CA LEU A 139 9.28 -5.92 1.80
C LEU A 139 9.67 -7.20 2.54
N ALA A 140 10.17 -8.22 1.85
CA ALA A 140 10.66 -9.45 2.46
C ALA A 140 11.83 -9.16 3.42
N ILE A 141 12.73 -8.25 3.04
CA ILE A 141 13.82 -7.78 3.91
C ILE A 141 13.25 -7.02 5.13
N LEU A 142 12.33 -6.07 4.91
CA LEU A 142 11.69 -5.29 5.97
C LEU A 142 10.99 -6.20 6.99
N PHE A 143 10.09 -7.06 6.52
CA PHE A 143 9.34 -7.99 7.35
C PHE A 143 10.22 -9.11 7.91
N GLY A 144 11.32 -9.48 7.27
CA GLY A 144 12.30 -10.41 7.85
C GLY A 144 13.02 -9.81 9.06
N ILE A 145 13.55 -8.59 8.92
CA ILE A 145 14.23 -7.87 10.01
C ILE A 145 13.24 -7.54 11.14
N LEU A 146 12.02 -7.16 10.81
CA LEU A 146 10.97 -6.75 11.74
C LEU A 146 9.88 -7.82 11.91
N HIS A 147 10.22 -9.11 11.87
CA HIS A 147 9.25 -10.21 11.79
C HIS A 147 8.20 -10.23 12.91
N ARG A 148 8.57 -9.83 14.14
CA ARG A 148 7.61 -9.74 15.25
C ARG A 148 6.56 -8.69 14.95
N TRP A 149 6.99 -7.47 14.59
CA TRP A 149 6.11 -6.38 14.19
C TRP A 149 5.26 -6.75 12.97
N ALA A 150 5.84 -7.42 11.96
CA ALA A 150 5.10 -7.87 10.79
C ALA A 150 3.92 -8.79 11.18
N ARG A 151 4.15 -9.71 12.12
CA ARG A 151 3.12 -10.67 12.57
C ARG A 151 2.11 -10.10 13.57
N THR A 152 2.50 -9.10 14.37
CA THR A 152 1.66 -8.57 15.45
C THR A 152 0.93 -7.29 15.07
N GLU A 153 1.55 -6.42 14.28
CA GLU A 153 1.05 -5.07 13.98
C GLU A 153 0.80 -4.87 12.48
N ALA A 154 1.63 -5.41 11.59
CA ALA A 154 1.40 -5.29 10.13
C ALA A 154 0.25 -6.18 9.62
N GLY A 155 -0.15 -7.20 10.37
CA GLY A 155 -1.21 -8.12 9.96
C GLY A 155 -0.74 -9.24 9.04
N LEU A 156 0.56 -9.57 9.04
CA LEU A 156 1.12 -10.76 8.38
C LEU A 156 0.79 -12.02 9.19
N ARG A 157 -0.50 -12.32 9.31
CA ARG A 157 -1.05 -13.46 10.05
C ARG A 157 -2.21 -14.10 9.28
N TRP A 158 -2.23 -15.43 9.26
CA TRP A 158 -3.28 -16.22 8.60
C TRP A 158 -4.59 -16.27 9.40
N ARG A 159 -4.49 -16.15 10.73
CA ARG A 159 -5.67 -16.11 11.60
C ARG A 159 -6.28 -14.71 11.57
N ILE A 160 -7.56 -14.64 11.26
CA ILE A 160 -8.36 -13.41 11.33
C ILE A 160 -9.09 -13.31 12.68
N GLU A 161 -9.47 -12.10 13.07
CA GLU A 161 -10.25 -11.89 14.29
C GLU A 161 -11.59 -12.67 14.25
N PRO A 162 -11.99 -13.32 15.36
CA PRO A 162 -13.27 -14.02 15.45
C PRO A 162 -14.45 -13.11 15.10
N GLY A 163 -15.41 -13.63 14.32
CA GLY A 163 -16.58 -12.87 13.86
C GLY A 163 -16.33 -11.96 12.64
N SER A 164 -15.11 -11.92 12.11
CA SER A 164 -14.77 -11.08 10.95
C SER A 164 -14.87 -11.79 9.59
N ALA A 165 -14.96 -13.13 9.58
CA ALA A 165 -14.98 -13.94 8.34
C ALA A 165 -16.16 -13.60 7.42
N ARG A 166 -17.39 -13.65 7.94
CA ARG A 166 -18.61 -13.41 7.14
C ARG A 166 -18.65 -12.00 6.54
N PRO A 167 -18.41 -10.92 7.30
CA PRO A 167 -18.35 -9.57 6.73
C PRO A 167 -17.25 -9.40 5.68
N ALA A 168 -16.07 -10.02 5.89
CA ALA A 168 -14.98 -9.99 4.92
C ALA A 168 -15.38 -10.66 3.60
N VAL A 169 -15.94 -11.87 3.65
CA VAL A 169 -16.39 -12.61 2.46
C VAL A 169 -17.50 -11.86 1.73
N ILE A 170 -18.49 -11.31 2.44
CA ILE A 170 -19.58 -10.53 1.82
C ILE A 170 -19.01 -9.31 1.09
N LEU A 171 -18.06 -8.59 1.69
CA LEU A 171 -17.46 -7.42 1.07
C LEU A 171 -16.65 -7.81 -0.19
N VAL A 172 -15.79 -8.82 -0.10
CA VAL A 172 -14.97 -9.30 -1.22
C VAL A 172 -15.86 -9.80 -2.36
N ALA A 173 -16.81 -10.69 -2.07
CA ALA A 173 -17.71 -11.24 -3.08
C ALA A 173 -18.62 -10.16 -3.68
N GLY A 174 -19.11 -9.22 -2.85
CA GLY A 174 -19.94 -8.12 -3.30
C GLY A 174 -19.23 -7.20 -4.29
N VAL A 175 -17.97 -6.83 -4.00
CA VAL A 175 -17.16 -6.02 -4.92
C VAL A 175 -16.84 -6.79 -6.20
N PHE A 176 -16.46 -8.07 -6.08
CA PHE A 176 -16.20 -8.93 -7.24
C PHE A 176 -17.42 -9.02 -8.17
N VAL A 177 -18.59 -9.37 -7.62
CA VAL A 177 -19.84 -9.49 -8.39
C VAL A 177 -20.27 -8.16 -8.99
N LEU A 178 -20.08 -7.05 -8.27
CA LEU A 178 -20.35 -5.72 -8.79
C LEU A 178 -19.52 -5.44 -10.05
N PHE A 179 -18.22 -5.72 -10.04
CA PHE A 179 -17.34 -5.44 -11.18
C PHE A 179 -17.57 -6.40 -12.36
N VAL A 180 -17.90 -7.67 -12.11
CA VAL A 180 -18.39 -8.57 -13.17
C VAL A 180 -19.64 -7.99 -13.82
N GLY A 181 -20.64 -7.60 -13.02
CA GLY A 181 -21.91 -7.07 -13.50
C GLY A 181 -21.75 -5.77 -14.27
N LEU A 182 -20.96 -4.82 -13.76
CA LEU A 182 -20.68 -3.55 -14.44
C LEU A 182 -19.98 -3.77 -15.79
N THR A 183 -19.06 -4.72 -15.86
CA THR A 183 -18.34 -5.03 -17.11
C THR A 183 -19.28 -5.67 -18.13
N VAL A 184 -20.09 -6.65 -17.73
CA VAL A 184 -21.11 -7.27 -18.59
C VAL A 184 -22.09 -6.22 -19.11
N LEU A 185 -22.53 -5.29 -18.25
CA LEU A 185 -23.42 -4.20 -18.65
C LEU A 185 -22.72 -3.23 -19.62
N SER A 186 -21.46 -2.90 -19.39
CA SER A 186 -20.67 -2.04 -20.29
C SER A 186 -20.53 -2.65 -21.67
N VAL A 187 -20.09 -3.91 -21.75
CA VAL A 187 -19.90 -4.61 -23.03
C VAL A 187 -21.23 -4.89 -23.74
N GLY A 188 -22.28 -5.20 -22.97
CA GLY A 188 -23.63 -5.37 -23.53
C GLY A 188 -24.22 -4.08 -24.09
N ALA A 189 -23.85 -2.91 -23.54
CA ALA A 189 -24.28 -1.60 -24.04
C ALA A 189 -23.43 -1.12 -25.22
N ASP A 190 -22.14 -1.47 -25.25
CA ASP A 190 -21.21 -1.18 -26.32
C ASP A 190 -20.25 -2.35 -26.54
N ALA A 191 -20.50 -3.15 -27.58
CA ALA A 191 -19.66 -4.29 -27.93
C ALA A 191 -18.21 -3.87 -28.27
N GLY A 192 -17.98 -2.60 -28.64
CA GLY A 192 -16.64 -2.07 -28.88
C GLY A 192 -15.81 -1.91 -27.60
N SER A 193 -16.42 -2.00 -26.42
CA SER A 193 -15.72 -1.98 -25.13
C SER A 193 -15.17 -3.34 -24.70
N ALA A 194 -15.44 -4.41 -25.47
CA ALA A 194 -14.89 -5.73 -25.20
C ALA A 194 -13.38 -5.77 -25.49
N GLU A 195 -12.60 -6.23 -24.51
CA GLU A 195 -11.16 -6.43 -24.65
C GLU A 195 -10.79 -7.89 -24.38
N ALA A 196 -9.84 -8.42 -25.16
CA ALA A 196 -9.29 -9.74 -24.89
C ALA A 196 -8.46 -9.72 -23.61
N VAL A 197 -8.70 -10.68 -22.73
CA VAL A 197 -7.94 -10.85 -21.49
C VAL A 197 -6.79 -11.83 -21.74
N SER A 198 -5.56 -11.33 -21.74
CA SER A 198 -4.37 -12.18 -21.80
C SER A 198 -4.18 -12.96 -20.49
N ALA A 199 -3.48 -14.10 -20.57
CA ALA A 199 -3.11 -14.86 -19.37
C ALA A 199 -2.19 -14.03 -18.44
N GLU A 200 -1.33 -13.17 -19.00
CA GLU A 200 -0.46 -12.29 -18.23
C GLU A 200 -1.27 -11.25 -17.45
N ARG A 201 -2.19 -10.54 -18.12
CA ARG A 201 -3.09 -9.56 -17.50
C ARG A 201 -3.88 -10.18 -16.34
N PHE A 202 -4.51 -11.34 -16.58
CA PHE A 202 -5.26 -12.02 -15.53
C PHE A 202 -4.37 -12.41 -14.35
N ALA A 203 -3.16 -12.92 -14.61
CA ALA A 203 -2.21 -13.24 -13.56
C ALA A 203 -1.75 -11.98 -12.80
N TYR A 204 -1.47 -10.88 -13.50
CA TYR A 204 -1.08 -9.60 -12.90
C TYR A 204 -2.18 -9.09 -11.95
N ASN A 205 -3.43 -9.06 -12.42
CA ASN A 205 -4.59 -8.61 -11.64
C ASN A 205 -4.97 -9.55 -10.48
N ALA A 206 -4.62 -10.84 -10.56
CA ALA A 206 -4.99 -11.81 -9.53
C ALA A 206 -3.89 -12.06 -8.46
N THR A 207 -2.66 -11.56 -8.64
CA THR A 207 -1.50 -12.07 -7.87
C THR A 207 -0.61 -10.99 -7.24
N ILE A 208 0.69 -11.00 -7.59
CA ILE A 208 1.80 -10.29 -6.96
C ILE A 208 1.54 -8.77 -6.85
N PRO A 209 1.07 -8.06 -7.90
CA PRO A 209 0.86 -6.61 -7.82
C PRO A 209 -0.06 -6.20 -6.66
N ASN A 210 -1.24 -6.80 -6.59
CA ASN A 210 -2.24 -6.50 -5.55
C ASN A 210 -1.76 -6.93 -4.16
N LEU A 211 -1.08 -8.08 -4.06
CA LEU A 211 -0.49 -8.52 -2.79
C LEU A 211 0.57 -7.54 -2.28
N THR A 212 1.42 -7.08 -3.20
CA THR A 212 2.51 -6.14 -2.92
C THR A 212 1.96 -4.82 -2.42
N GLU A 213 0.95 -4.27 -3.10
CA GLU A 213 0.32 -3.03 -2.67
C GLU A 213 -0.30 -3.17 -1.27
N GLU A 214 -0.96 -4.28 -0.96
CA GLU A 214 -1.50 -4.48 0.39
C GLU A 214 -0.41 -4.64 1.45
N PHE A 215 0.72 -5.27 1.13
CA PHE A 215 1.88 -5.30 2.03
C PHE A 215 2.46 -3.91 2.30
N ILE A 216 2.53 -3.05 1.29
CA ILE A 216 3.03 -1.67 1.42
C ILE A 216 2.04 -0.82 2.21
N TRP A 217 0.82 -0.71 1.71
CA TRP A 217 -0.14 0.29 2.17
C TRP A 217 -0.82 -0.11 3.49
N ARG A 218 -1.25 -1.37 3.61
CA ARG A 218 -1.99 -1.85 4.80
C ARG A 218 -1.02 -2.50 5.79
N GLY A 219 -0.09 -3.30 5.27
CA GLY A 219 0.93 -3.96 6.07
C GLY A 219 1.91 -2.97 6.70
N ALA A 220 2.61 -2.18 5.89
CA ALA A 220 3.68 -1.34 6.39
C ALA A 220 3.20 0.05 6.83
N MET A 221 2.63 0.82 5.90
CA MET A 221 2.32 2.23 6.13
C MET A 221 1.18 2.43 7.14
N LEU A 222 0.07 1.72 6.96
CA LEU A 222 -1.07 1.80 7.87
C LEU A 222 -0.71 1.29 9.27
N ALA A 223 0.07 0.20 9.39
CA ALA A 223 0.49 -0.29 10.70
C ALA A 223 1.39 0.71 11.45
N VAL A 224 2.30 1.39 10.74
CA VAL A 224 3.09 2.49 11.32
C VAL A 224 2.18 3.62 11.83
N PHE A 225 1.16 4.01 11.05
CA PHE A 225 0.24 5.06 11.47
C PHE A 225 -0.79 4.64 12.51
N ALA A 226 -1.18 3.36 12.57
CA ALA A 226 -2.16 2.86 13.54
C ALA A 226 -1.68 3.04 14.99
N ARG A 227 -0.35 3.09 15.20
CA ARG A 227 0.27 3.37 16.50
C ARG A 227 0.17 4.83 16.93
N VAL A 228 0.29 5.76 15.97
CA VAL A 228 0.30 7.21 16.23
C VAL A 228 -1.12 7.78 16.21
N PHE A 229 -1.95 7.25 15.30
CA PHE A 229 -3.32 7.64 15.06
C PHE A 229 -4.26 6.50 15.47
N SER A 230 -4.23 6.18 16.77
CA SER A 230 -5.00 5.09 17.35
C SER A 230 -6.48 5.15 16.99
N ALA A 231 -7.12 3.98 16.95
CA ALA A 231 -8.53 3.88 16.69
C ALA A 231 -9.33 4.79 17.64
N SER A 232 -10.17 5.63 17.05
CA SER A 232 -10.99 6.59 17.80
C SER A 232 -12.44 6.13 17.93
N ARG A 233 -12.86 5.21 17.06
CA ARG A 233 -14.25 4.75 16.93
C ARG A 233 -14.29 3.31 16.40
N THR A 234 -15.40 2.64 16.62
CA THR A 234 -15.72 1.37 15.96
C THR A 234 -16.72 1.62 14.84
N VAL A 235 -16.39 1.24 13.61
CA VAL A 235 -17.26 1.38 12.43
C VAL A 235 -17.60 0.01 11.91
N LEU A 236 -18.88 -0.34 11.97
CA LEU A 236 -19.41 -1.66 11.57
C LEU A 236 -18.66 -2.84 12.21
N GLY A 237 -18.06 -2.67 13.40
CA GLY A 237 -17.29 -3.73 14.09
C GLY A 237 -15.78 -3.73 13.82
N ALA A 238 -15.25 -2.75 13.08
CA ALA A 238 -13.81 -2.55 12.91
C ALA A 238 -13.32 -1.34 13.74
N PRO A 239 -12.17 -1.43 14.43
CA PRO A 239 -11.55 -0.28 15.07
C PRO A 239 -10.94 0.67 14.03
N VAL A 240 -11.48 1.87 13.89
CA VAL A 240 -11.08 2.85 12.86
C VAL A 240 -10.43 4.08 13.49
N GLY A 241 -9.21 4.37 13.02
CA GLY A 241 -8.42 5.55 13.37
C GLY A 241 -8.08 6.39 12.15
N TRP A 242 -7.49 7.57 12.38
CA TRP A 242 -7.08 8.47 11.30
C TRP A 242 -6.00 7.86 10.39
N GLY A 243 -5.24 6.86 10.87
CA GLY A 243 -4.28 6.14 10.05
C GLY A 243 -4.91 5.57 8.77
N ILE A 244 -6.11 5.00 8.86
CA ILE A 244 -6.85 4.47 7.70
C ILE A 244 -7.14 5.59 6.71
N VAL A 245 -7.67 6.72 7.18
CA VAL A 245 -8.00 7.87 6.32
C VAL A 245 -6.75 8.41 5.64
N ILE A 246 -5.66 8.59 6.38
CA ILE A 246 -4.37 9.09 5.86
C ILE A 246 -3.90 8.18 4.73
N THR A 247 -3.77 6.87 4.99
CA THR A 247 -3.25 5.94 3.97
C THR A 247 -4.17 5.85 2.76
N SER A 248 -5.50 5.92 2.95
CA SER A 248 -6.46 5.87 1.83
C SER A 248 -6.39 7.10 0.94
N VAL A 249 -6.27 8.29 1.51
CA VAL A 249 -6.16 9.53 0.71
C VAL A 249 -4.84 9.55 -0.07
N ILE A 250 -3.73 9.09 0.53
CA ILE A 250 -2.44 9.05 -0.17
C ILE A 250 -2.40 7.95 -1.25
N PHE A 251 -3.03 6.80 -0.99
CA PHE A 251 -3.25 5.77 -1.99
C PHE A 251 -4.07 6.31 -3.18
N GLY A 252 -5.14 7.07 -2.91
CA GLY A 252 -5.92 7.76 -3.92
C GLY A 252 -5.15 8.84 -4.68
N LEU A 253 -4.30 9.61 -4.00
CA LEU A 253 -3.44 10.60 -4.62
C LEU A 253 -2.46 9.96 -5.63
N GLY A 254 -1.90 8.80 -5.28
CA GLY A 254 -1.06 8.00 -6.19
C GLY A 254 -1.77 7.52 -7.45
N HIS A 255 -3.10 7.40 -7.42
CA HIS A 255 -3.92 7.05 -8.59
C HIS A 255 -4.52 8.29 -9.28
N THR A 256 -4.43 9.46 -8.65
CA THR A 256 -4.85 10.74 -9.22
C THR A 256 -3.75 11.33 -10.08
N ILE A 257 -2.54 11.40 -9.53
CA ILE A 257 -1.39 12.00 -10.20
C ILE A 257 -0.59 10.84 -10.76
N LEU A 258 -0.56 10.71 -12.08
CA LEU A 258 0.10 9.61 -12.76
C LEU A 258 1.35 10.13 -13.46
N ILE A 259 2.34 9.25 -13.56
CA ILE A 259 3.53 9.45 -14.39
C ILE A 259 3.83 8.12 -15.08
N ASP A 260 4.00 8.15 -16.39
CA ASP A 260 4.39 6.96 -17.16
C ASP A 260 5.92 6.73 -17.11
N LEU A 261 6.39 5.63 -17.67
CA LEU A 261 7.82 5.32 -17.73
C LEU A 261 8.62 6.29 -18.63
N SER A 262 7.95 7.05 -19.48
CA SER A 262 8.55 8.10 -20.31
C SER A 262 8.62 9.46 -19.58
N GLY A 263 8.13 9.53 -18.34
CA GLY A 263 8.11 10.76 -17.55
C GLY A 263 6.93 11.70 -17.83
N ASN A 264 5.93 11.28 -18.62
CA ASN A 264 4.76 12.09 -18.92
C ASN A 264 3.78 12.08 -17.76
N TRP A 265 3.37 13.27 -17.32
CA TRP A 265 2.41 13.43 -16.24
C TRP A 265 0.98 13.46 -16.76
N SER A 266 0.07 12.81 -16.06
CA SER A 266 -1.36 12.89 -16.33
C SER A 266 -2.17 12.88 -15.03
N VAL A 267 -3.45 13.26 -15.13
CA VAL A 267 -4.36 13.35 -13.99
C VAL A 267 -5.59 12.47 -14.23
N ASN A 268 -5.87 11.56 -13.31
CA ASN A 268 -7.05 10.70 -13.32
C ASN A 268 -7.85 10.86 -12.02
N VAL A 269 -8.70 11.91 -11.97
CA VAL A 269 -9.51 12.22 -10.78
C VAL A 269 -10.46 11.06 -10.43
N ALA A 270 -11.09 10.43 -11.41
CA ALA A 270 -12.01 9.31 -11.19
C ALA A 270 -11.29 8.11 -10.59
N GLY A 271 -10.12 7.74 -11.14
CA GLY A 271 -9.25 6.68 -10.60
C GLY A 271 -8.80 6.99 -9.18
N GLY A 272 -8.44 8.25 -8.90
CA GLY A 272 -8.09 8.71 -7.56
C GLY A 272 -9.21 8.60 -6.53
N ILE A 273 -10.43 9.00 -6.89
CA ILE A 273 -11.61 8.87 -6.03
C ILE A 273 -11.89 7.40 -5.77
N PHE A 274 -11.89 6.57 -6.82
CA PHE A 274 -12.09 5.13 -6.70
C PHE A 274 -11.05 4.50 -5.77
N ALA A 275 -9.77 4.78 -5.98
CA ALA A 275 -8.68 4.29 -5.15
C ALA A 275 -8.80 4.78 -3.70
N THR A 276 -9.24 6.02 -3.45
CA THR A 276 -9.49 6.50 -2.08
C THR A 276 -10.58 5.68 -1.39
N VAL A 277 -11.71 5.44 -2.08
CA VAL A 277 -12.83 4.65 -1.55
C VAL A 277 -12.41 3.21 -1.29
N MET A 278 -11.73 2.57 -2.25
CA MET A 278 -11.16 1.24 -2.07
C MET A 278 -10.14 1.21 -0.94
N GLY A 279 -9.31 2.25 -0.83
CA GLY A 279 -8.39 2.49 0.28
C GLY A 279 -9.09 2.35 1.63
N LEU A 280 -10.23 3.04 1.80
CA LEU A 280 -11.02 2.99 3.03
C LEU A 280 -11.60 1.59 3.30
N LEU A 281 -12.12 0.91 2.27
CA LEU A 281 -12.65 -0.45 2.40
C LEU A 281 -11.56 -1.47 2.78
N LEU A 282 -10.39 -1.34 2.16
CA LEU A 282 -9.23 -2.18 2.40
C LEU A 282 -8.61 -1.91 3.78
N GLY A 283 -8.53 -0.66 4.21
CA GLY A 283 -8.15 -0.31 5.58
C GLY A 283 -9.18 -0.81 6.61
N TRP A 284 -10.47 -0.76 6.29
CA TRP A 284 -11.54 -1.29 7.14
C TRP A 284 -11.46 -2.81 7.29
N ILE A 285 -11.32 -3.56 6.19
CA ILE A 285 -11.26 -5.03 6.25
C ILE A 285 -9.96 -5.49 6.94
N TRP A 286 -8.85 -4.77 6.72
CA TRP A 286 -7.61 -4.98 7.46
C TRP A 286 -7.82 -4.74 8.96
N ALA A 287 -8.41 -3.61 9.37
CA ALA A 287 -8.63 -3.31 10.78
C ALA A 287 -9.61 -4.28 11.45
N ARG A 288 -10.62 -4.75 10.71
CA ARG A 288 -11.62 -5.70 11.21
C ARG A 288 -11.05 -7.10 11.40
N THR A 289 -10.22 -7.55 10.47
CA THR A 289 -9.68 -8.93 10.45
C THR A 289 -8.32 -9.00 11.14
N GLY A 290 -7.64 -7.85 11.28
CA GLY A 290 -6.23 -7.67 11.60
C GLY A 290 -5.30 -8.47 10.70
N SER A 291 -5.72 -8.79 9.47
CA SER A 291 -4.95 -9.60 8.52
C SER A 291 -4.91 -8.91 7.17
N ILE A 292 -3.78 -9.02 6.50
CA ILE A 292 -3.61 -8.52 5.13
C ILE A 292 -4.36 -9.39 4.12
N TRP A 293 -4.53 -10.69 4.36
CA TRP A 293 -5.05 -11.61 3.34
C TRP A 293 -6.47 -11.27 2.87
N PRO A 294 -7.43 -10.91 3.74
CA PRO A 294 -8.73 -10.43 3.28
C PRO A 294 -8.65 -9.11 2.51
N ALA A 295 -7.72 -8.23 2.87
CA ALA A 295 -7.48 -6.99 2.13
C ALA A 295 -6.92 -7.28 0.74
N PHE A 296 -5.97 -8.22 0.61
CA PHE A 296 -5.46 -8.70 -0.67
C PHE A 296 -6.58 -9.23 -1.57
N LEU A 297 -7.45 -10.10 -1.05
CA LEU A 297 -8.58 -10.62 -1.82
C LEU A 297 -9.57 -9.52 -2.24
N LEU A 298 -9.80 -8.53 -1.38
CA LEU A 298 -10.63 -7.37 -1.71
C LEU A 298 -9.98 -6.48 -2.77
N HIS A 299 -8.64 -6.38 -2.79
CA HIS A 299 -7.90 -5.60 -3.78
C HIS A 299 -8.02 -6.27 -5.16
N CYS A 300 -7.86 -7.60 -5.24
CA CYS A 300 -8.03 -8.32 -6.51
C CYS A 300 -9.47 -8.29 -7.03
N ALA A 301 -10.47 -8.19 -6.15
CA ALA A 301 -11.88 -8.32 -6.50
C ALA A 301 -12.36 -7.44 -7.69
N PRO A 302 -12.08 -6.12 -7.75
CA PRO A 302 -12.48 -5.29 -8.88
C PRO A 302 -11.82 -5.70 -10.21
N GLU A 303 -10.50 -5.92 -10.23
CA GLU A 303 -9.76 -6.21 -11.46
C GLU A 303 -10.07 -7.61 -11.99
N VAL A 304 -10.10 -8.62 -11.11
CA VAL A 304 -10.50 -9.98 -11.49
C VAL A 304 -11.97 -10.01 -11.89
N GLY A 305 -12.83 -9.22 -11.23
CA GLY A 305 -14.23 -9.08 -11.62
C GLY A 305 -14.38 -8.50 -13.03
N LEU A 306 -13.58 -7.49 -13.36
CA LEU A 306 -13.53 -6.91 -14.70
C LEU A 306 -13.05 -7.94 -15.74
N ASP A 307 -11.94 -8.62 -15.48
CA ASP A 307 -11.40 -9.61 -16.42
C ASP A 307 -12.37 -10.78 -16.66
N ILE A 308 -13.03 -11.27 -15.61
CA ILE A 308 -14.07 -12.30 -15.75
C ILE A 308 -15.26 -11.78 -16.54
N GLY A 309 -15.69 -10.53 -16.30
CA GLY A 309 -16.75 -9.90 -17.09
C GLY A 309 -16.42 -9.81 -18.57
N MET A 310 -15.18 -9.47 -18.93
CA MET A 310 -14.71 -9.46 -20.31
C MET A 310 -14.72 -10.86 -20.93
N ILE A 311 -14.22 -11.87 -20.21
CA ILE A 311 -14.18 -13.27 -20.67
C ILE A 311 -15.60 -13.83 -20.89
N LEU A 312 -16.59 -13.42 -20.10
CA LEU A 312 -17.97 -13.86 -20.26
C LEU A 312 -18.66 -13.27 -21.49
N MET A 313 -18.14 -12.16 -22.04
CA MET A 313 -18.74 -11.42 -23.14
C MET A 313 -17.99 -11.57 -24.47
N GLY A 314 -16.74 -12.07 -24.45
CA GLY A 314 -15.94 -12.41 -25.63
C GLY A 314 -16.16 -13.84 -26.10
#